data_AF-A0A6A5AGN3-F1
#
_entry.id   AF-A0A6A5AGN3-F1
#
_cell.length_a   1.000
_cell.length_b   1.000
_cell.length_c   1.000
_cell.angle_alpha   90.00
_cell.angle_beta   90.00
_cell.angle_gamma   90.00
#
_symmetry.space_group_name_H-M   'P 1'
#
loop_
_entity.id
_entity.type
_entity.pdbx_description
1 polymer ?
#
loop_
_entity_poly.entity_id
_entity_poly.type
_entity_poly.pdbx_seq_one_letter_code
_entity_poly.pdbx_strand_id
1 'polypeptide(L)'
;MNPYSRTQPIPGPRTGSSSIIRLTGVTEDGHSIMAHIHGFVPYFYASCPDGLKTSDCNTVREALDAAVKKNSSDAPAVQLVEIVEDKMSLYGYQFDKKVRLIKVYLSLPNFVPKLRTALESGITIPGFGTRSYQTYESNVPYILRFMIDQEIQGCNWVELPAATYRFRTPDKQMSLCQMEVDIVYLNMVSHAPVGVWGKLAPLRILSFDIECMGRTGQFPDADKDPVIQIANVVWEQGAEHPVARNVFVLGTCKPIVGAHVMEFES
;
A
#
# COMPACT_ATOMS: atom_id res chain seq x y z
N MET A 1 16.55 -13.84 7.43
CA MET A 1 15.45 -14.62 8.03
C MET A 1 14.48 -13.63 8.63
N ASN A 2 13.24 -13.58 8.15
CA ASN A 2 12.21 -12.72 8.70
C ASN A 2 11.93 -13.15 10.17
N PRO A 3 12.17 -12.30 11.18
CA PRO A 3 11.96 -12.65 12.59
C PRO A 3 10.48 -12.81 12.96
N TYR A 4 9.55 -12.46 12.06
CA TYR A 4 8.13 -12.71 12.22
C TYR A 4 7.82 -14.15 11.81
N SER A 5 7.99 -15.04 12.79
CA SER A 5 7.70 -16.47 12.71
C SER A 5 6.37 -16.76 12.03
N ARG A 6 6.39 -17.71 11.08
CA ARG A 6 5.22 -18.34 10.42
C ARG A 6 4.23 -19.00 11.41
N THR A 7 4.49 -18.95 12.72
CA THR A 7 3.69 -19.56 13.78
C THR A 7 2.85 -18.57 14.59
N GLN A 8 2.98 -17.26 14.40
CA GLN A 8 2.17 -16.29 15.15
C GLN A 8 0.80 -16.05 14.50
N PRO A 9 -0.28 -15.92 15.30
CA PRO A 9 -1.58 -15.55 14.77
C PRO A 9 -1.49 -14.16 14.14
N ILE A 10 -1.96 -14.04 12.90
CA ILE A 10 -2.01 -12.76 12.21
C ILE A 10 -3.16 -11.93 12.81
N PRO A 11 -2.87 -10.74 13.40
CA PRO A 11 -3.92 -9.86 13.88
C PRO A 11 -4.75 -9.33 12.70
N GLY A 12 -6.07 -9.33 12.83
CA GLY A 12 -6.96 -8.76 11.83
C GLY A 12 -8.38 -9.32 11.87
N PRO A 13 -9.32 -8.65 11.16
CA PRO A 13 -10.69 -9.11 11.11
C PRO A 13 -10.77 -10.49 10.46
N ARG A 14 -11.41 -11.44 11.14
CA ARG A 14 -11.66 -12.79 10.61
C ARG A 14 -12.85 -12.84 9.63
N THR A 15 -13.67 -11.81 9.65
CA THR A 15 -14.89 -11.63 8.85
C THR A 15 -15.10 -10.15 8.58
N GLY A 16 -15.67 -9.79 7.42
CA GLY A 16 -15.94 -8.40 7.04
C GLY A 16 -14.78 -7.73 6.30
N SER A 17 -14.80 -6.41 6.22
CA SER A 17 -13.82 -5.62 5.45
C SER A 17 -12.43 -5.65 6.08
N SER A 18 -11.43 -6.08 5.31
CA SER A 18 -10.02 -6.09 5.70
C SER A 18 -9.19 -5.13 4.85
N SER A 19 -8.08 -4.67 5.41
CA SER A 19 -7.08 -3.88 4.69
C SER A 19 -6.31 -4.78 3.73
N ILE A 20 -6.46 -4.58 2.42
CA ILE A 20 -5.69 -5.31 1.39
C ILE A 20 -4.69 -4.33 0.76
N ILE A 21 -3.42 -4.72 0.72
CA ILE A 21 -2.37 -3.99 0.01
C ILE A 21 -2.23 -4.61 -1.38
N ARG A 22 -2.16 -3.79 -2.42
CA ARG A 22 -1.95 -4.26 -3.79
C ARG A 22 -0.56 -3.88 -4.25
N LEU A 23 0.25 -4.87 -4.61
CA LEU A 23 1.53 -4.67 -5.27
C LEU A 23 1.37 -4.99 -6.76
N THR A 24 1.72 -4.03 -7.60
CA THR A 24 1.75 -4.19 -9.06
C THR A 24 3.19 -4.20 -9.54
N GLY A 25 3.50 -5.09 -10.46
CA GLY A 25 4.86 -5.21 -10.98
C GLY A 25 4.93 -6.00 -12.27
N VAL A 26 6.16 -6.32 -12.65
CA VAL A 26 6.50 -7.09 -13.85
C VAL A 26 7.49 -8.18 -13.43
N THR A 27 7.29 -9.41 -13.90
CA THR A 27 8.25 -10.51 -13.68
C THR A 27 9.54 -10.29 -14.47
N GLU A 28 10.56 -11.11 -14.20
CA GLU A 28 11.78 -11.10 -15.02
C GLU A 28 11.51 -11.38 -16.51
N ASP A 29 10.54 -12.23 -16.80
CA ASP A 29 10.11 -12.57 -18.16
C ASP A 29 9.14 -11.55 -18.80
N GLY A 30 8.85 -10.43 -18.13
CA GLY A 30 7.99 -9.38 -18.69
C GLY A 30 6.48 -9.58 -18.47
N HIS A 31 6.06 -10.46 -17.57
CA HIS A 31 4.64 -10.66 -17.28
C HIS A 31 4.12 -9.67 -16.25
N SER A 32 2.99 -9.01 -16.56
CA SER A 32 2.34 -8.10 -15.61
C SER A 32 1.64 -8.87 -14.49
N ILE A 33 1.86 -8.42 -13.25
CA ILE A 33 1.30 -9.07 -12.06
C ILE A 33 0.68 -8.06 -11.10
N MET A 34 -0.47 -8.43 -10.53
CA MET A 34 -1.04 -7.81 -9.33
C MET A 34 -1.10 -8.85 -8.19
N ALA A 35 -0.41 -8.57 -7.09
CA ALA A 35 -0.48 -9.36 -5.87
C ALA A 35 -1.32 -8.63 -4.81
N HIS A 36 -2.38 -9.28 -4.35
CA HIS A 36 -3.21 -8.87 -3.22
C HIS A 36 -2.61 -9.44 -1.94
N ILE A 37 -2.09 -8.55 -1.10
CA ILE A 37 -1.40 -8.88 0.13
C ILE A 37 -2.38 -8.76 1.30
N HIS A 38 -2.58 -9.88 1.99
CA HIS A 38 -3.54 -10.05 3.08
C HIS A 38 -2.86 -10.14 4.44
N GLY A 39 -3.60 -9.80 5.48
CA GLY A 39 -3.21 -10.04 6.87
C GLY A 39 -2.28 -9.00 7.47
N PHE A 40 -1.86 -7.99 6.71
CA PHE A 40 -1.23 -6.83 7.31
C PHE A 40 -2.32 -5.90 7.87
N VAL A 41 -2.13 -5.37 9.08
CA VAL A 41 -3.09 -4.45 9.70
C VAL A 41 -2.37 -3.21 10.23
N PRO A 42 -3.01 -2.02 10.16
CA PRO A 42 -2.43 -0.81 10.71
C PRO A 42 -2.17 -0.96 12.21
N TYR A 43 -1.08 -0.38 12.68
CA TYR A 43 -0.82 -0.24 14.11
C TYR A 43 -0.01 1.03 14.39
N PHE A 44 -0.04 1.44 15.64
CA PHE A 44 0.83 2.48 16.19
C PHE A 44 1.06 2.22 17.68
N TYR A 45 1.88 3.04 18.33
CA TYR A 45 2.18 2.90 19.75
C TYR A 45 1.60 4.06 20.56
N ALA A 46 1.28 3.82 21.83
CA ALA A 46 0.89 4.85 22.77
C ALA A 46 1.50 4.59 24.16
N SER A 47 1.57 5.62 25.00
CA SER A 47 2.06 5.49 26.37
C SER A 47 1.25 4.45 27.17
N CYS A 48 1.94 3.60 27.93
CA CYS A 48 1.27 2.57 28.73
C CYS A 48 0.68 3.18 30.02
N PRO A 49 -0.53 2.78 30.46
CA PRO A 49 -1.00 3.00 31.82
C PRO A 49 -0.06 2.43 32.88
N ASP A 50 0.14 3.21 33.94
CA ASP A 50 0.90 2.75 35.10
C ASP A 50 0.16 1.57 35.73
N GLY A 51 0.91 0.50 36.02
CA GLY A 51 0.34 -0.72 36.58
C GLY A 51 -0.47 -1.58 35.61
N LEU A 52 -0.62 -1.22 34.32
CA LEU A 52 -1.31 -2.06 33.32
C LEU A 52 -0.65 -3.44 33.27
N LYS A 53 -1.41 -4.54 33.30
CA LYS A 53 -0.89 -5.89 33.10
C LYS A 53 -1.41 -6.48 31.79
N THR A 54 -0.77 -7.54 31.31
CA THR A 54 -1.21 -8.24 30.10
C THR A 54 -2.66 -8.76 30.22
N SER A 55 -3.13 -9.07 31.43
CA SER A 55 -4.52 -9.44 31.70
C SER A 55 -5.53 -8.34 31.35
N ASP A 56 -5.09 -7.08 31.39
CA ASP A 56 -5.95 -5.91 31.24
C ASP A 56 -6.00 -5.43 29.77
N CYS A 57 -5.18 -6.02 28.89
CA CYS A 57 -5.08 -5.64 27.48
C CYS A 57 -6.43 -5.71 26.76
N ASN A 58 -7.28 -6.69 27.07
CA ASN A 58 -8.61 -6.77 26.45
C ASN A 58 -9.53 -5.64 26.95
N THR A 59 -9.47 -5.28 28.23
CA THR A 59 -10.21 -4.13 28.78
C THR A 59 -9.77 -2.82 28.13
N VAL A 60 -8.46 -2.63 27.94
CA VAL A 60 -7.92 -1.49 27.18
C VAL A 60 -8.45 -1.51 25.75
N ARG A 61 -8.33 -2.65 25.05
CA ARG A 61 -8.82 -2.82 23.67
C ARG A 61 -10.28 -2.40 23.54
N GLU A 62 -11.16 -2.84 24.44
CA GLU A 62 -12.59 -2.51 24.46
C GLU A 62 -12.85 -1.02 24.66
N ALA A 63 -12.13 -0.39 25.59
CA ALA A 63 -12.23 1.05 25.82
C ALA A 63 -11.80 1.85 24.59
N LEU A 64 -10.67 1.49 23.97
CA LEU A 64 -10.17 2.13 22.74
C LEU A 64 -11.14 1.93 21.57
N ASP A 65 -11.72 0.73 21.44
CA ASP A 65 -12.69 0.39 20.40
C ASP A 65 -13.96 1.25 20.51
N ALA A 66 -14.49 1.39 21.72
CA ALA A 66 -15.68 2.19 22.02
C ALA A 66 -15.48 3.69 21.70
N ALA A 67 -14.25 4.21 21.78
CA ALA A 67 -13.97 5.62 21.51
C ALA A 67 -13.96 5.99 20.02
N VAL A 68 -13.88 5.02 19.11
CA VAL A 68 -13.78 5.28 17.66
C VAL A 68 -14.91 4.69 16.83
N LYS A 69 -15.68 3.76 17.39
CA LYS A 69 -16.86 3.20 16.74
C LYS A 69 -18.03 4.16 16.82
N LYS A 70 -18.83 4.19 15.75
CA LYS A 70 -20.07 4.98 15.70
C LYS A 70 -21.20 4.23 16.39
N ASN A 71 -21.33 2.93 16.11
CA ASN A 71 -22.32 2.05 16.72
C ASN A 71 -21.64 0.85 17.39
N SER A 72 -22.19 0.40 18.52
CA SER A 72 -21.68 -0.77 19.24
C SER A 72 -21.73 -2.06 18.40
N SER A 73 -22.67 -2.14 17.45
CA SER A 73 -22.86 -3.27 16.54
C SER A 73 -21.85 -3.32 15.38
N ASP A 74 -21.09 -2.25 15.15
CA ASP A 74 -20.08 -2.24 14.09
C ASP A 74 -19.00 -3.32 14.37
N ALA A 75 -18.32 -3.80 13.33
CA ALA A 75 -17.15 -4.65 13.54
C ALA A 75 -16.09 -3.91 14.39
N PRO A 76 -15.31 -4.61 15.24
CA PRO A 76 -14.27 -3.97 16.02
C PRO A 76 -13.31 -3.15 15.14
N ALA A 77 -13.06 -1.91 15.52
CA ALA A 77 -12.02 -1.06 14.97
C ALA A 77 -10.66 -1.45 15.56
N VAL A 78 -10.58 -1.69 16.87
CA VAL A 78 -9.35 -2.11 17.58
C VAL A 78 -9.32 -3.64 17.69
N GLN A 79 -8.36 -4.24 17.00
CA GLN A 79 -8.20 -5.70 16.89
C GLN A 79 -7.45 -6.29 18.09
N LEU A 80 -6.37 -5.63 18.51
CA LEU A 80 -5.46 -6.15 19.53
C LEU A 80 -4.74 -4.99 20.21
N VAL A 81 -4.43 -5.18 21.50
CA VAL A 81 -3.54 -4.32 22.27
C VAL A 81 -2.50 -5.21 22.93
N GLU A 82 -1.22 -4.90 22.71
CA GLU A 82 -0.09 -5.62 23.32
C GLU A 82 0.76 -4.65 24.14
N ILE A 83 1.32 -5.11 25.24
CA ILE A 83 2.33 -4.35 26.00
C ILE A 83 3.69 -4.62 25.39
N VAL A 84 4.45 -3.54 25.16
CA VAL A 84 5.79 -3.59 24.56
C VAL A 84 6.77 -2.84 25.47
N GLU A 85 7.87 -3.48 25.83
CA GLU A 85 8.83 -2.98 26.84
C GLU A 85 10.26 -2.84 26.30
N ASP A 86 10.48 -3.14 25.02
CA ASP A 86 11.80 -3.12 24.36
C ASP A 86 12.04 -1.87 23.50
N LYS A 87 11.19 -0.85 23.62
CA LYS A 87 11.27 0.39 22.82
C LYS A 87 11.93 1.53 23.57
N MET A 88 12.48 2.47 22.82
CA MET A 88 13.07 3.71 23.34
C MET A 88 12.54 4.89 22.52
N SER A 89 12.39 6.04 23.16
CA SER A 89 12.07 7.28 22.46
C SER A 89 13.26 7.73 21.61
N LEU A 90 13.02 8.06 20.34
CA LEU A 90 14.01 8.69 19.48
C LEU A 90 14.34 10.13 19.92
N TYR A 91 13.40 10.80 20.59
CA TYR A 91 13.57 12.18 21.03
C TYR A 91 14.38 12.27 22.33
N GLY A 92 15.49 12.98 22.27
CA GLY A 92 16.43 13.19 23.38
C GLY A 92 17.39 12.02 23.60
N TYR A 93 18.55 12.31 24.18
CA TYR A 93 19.49 11.28 24.61
C TYR A 93 18.99 10.65 25.92
N GLN A 94 18.65 9.37 25.89
CA GLN A 94 18.26 8.60 27.08
C GLN A 94 19.14 7.36 27.17
N PHE A 95 19.90 7.23 28.26
CA PHE A 95 20.85 6.13 28.45
C PHE A 95 20.11 4.80 28.65
N ASP A 96 19.95 4.01 27.58
CA ASP A 96 19.27 2.70 27.54
C ASP A 96 17.91 2.65 28.27
N LYS A 97 17.22 3.79 28.37
CA LYS A 97 15.96 3.89 29.09
C LYS A 97 14.83 3.38 28.22
N LYS A 98 14.55 2.10 28.36
CA LYS A 98 13.37 1.47 27.76
C LYS A 98 12.09 2.09 28.31
N VAL A 99 11.13 2.29 27.43
CA VAL A 99 9.80 2.78 27.74
C VAL A 99 8.78 1.68 27.53
N ARG A 100 7.81 1.66 28.45
CA ARG A 100 6.67 0.74 28.37
C ARG A 100 5.57 1.41 27.55
N LEU A 101 5.19 0.76 26.46
CA LEU A 101 4.20 1.23 25.50
C LEU A 101 3.09 0.19 25.33
N ILE A 102 1.95 0.63 24.84
CA ILE A 102 0.97 -0.26 24.23
C ILE A 102 1.10 -0.17 22.70
N LYS A 103 1.10 -1.31 22.02
CA LYS A 103 0.97 -1.42 20.56
C LYS A 103 -0.48 -1.72 20.24
N VAL A 104 -1.11 -0.86 19.45
CA VAL A 104 -2.53 -0.91 19.16
C VAL A 104 -2.72 -1.28 17.69
N TYR A 105 -3.35 -2.41 17.42
CA TYR A 105 -3.66 -2.89 16.07
C TYR A 105 -5.10 -2.55 15.70
N LEU A 106 -5.30 -2.05 14.47
CA LEU A 106 -6.57 -1.54 13.97
C LEU A 106 -7.03 -2.33 12.74
N SER A 107 -8.33 -2.39 12.47
CA SER A 107 -8.85 -3.12 11.29
C SER A 107 -8.59 -2.39 9.97
N LEU A 108 -8.67 -1.06 9.96
CA LEU A 108 -8.56 -0.22 8.77
C LEU A 108 -7.69 1.04 9.03
N PRO A 109 -6.94 1.54 8.02
CA PRO A 109 -6.04 2.68 8.19
C PRO A 109 -6.74 3.97 8.63
N ASN A 110 -8.00 4.16 8.21
CA ASN A 110 -8.79 5.35 8.53
C ASN A 110 -9.19 5.45 10.02
N PHE A 111 -9.02 4.39 10.81
CA PHE A 111 -9.20 4.44 12.26
C PHE A 111 -7.98 5.00 13.00
N VAL A 112 -6.79 4.96 12.40
CA VAL A 112 -5.54 5.48 13.01
C VAL A 112 -5.69 6.96 13.42
N PRO A 113 -6.06 7.90 12.52
CA PRO A 113 -6.15 9.31 12.90
C PRO A 113 -7.26 9.56 13.94
N LYS A 114 -8.37 8.80 13.89
CA LYS A 114 -9.47 8.93 14.86
C LYS A 114 -9.04 8.51 16.26
N LEU A 115 -8.41 7.34 16.37
CA LEU A 115 -7.97 6.83 17.67
C LEU A 115 -6.84 7.67 18.25
N ARG A 116 -5.92 8.17 17.41
CA ARG A 116 -4.90 9.14 17.82
C ARG A 116 -5.53 10.36 18.47
N THR A 117 -6.50 10.99 17.81
CA THR A 117 -7.18 12.18 18.37
C THR A 117 -7.89 11.86 19.69
N ALA A 118 -8.59 10.72 19.78
CA ALA A 118 -9.25 10.31 21.02
C ALA A 118 -8.25 10.08 22.18
N LEU A 119 -7.12 9.44 21.91
CA LEU A 119 -6.05 9.22 22.88
C LEU A 119 -5.42 10.54 23.36
N GLU A 120 -5.14 11.46 22.44
CA GLU A 120 -4.49 12.74 22.74
C GLU A 120 -5.43 13.73 23.44
N SER A 121 -6.72 13.69 23.14
CA SER A 121 -7.77 14.48 23.83
C SER A 121 -8.13 13.91 25.20
N GLY A 122 -7.81 12.64 25.44
CA GLY A 122 -8.06 11.95 26.70
C GLY A 122 -9.21 10.96 26.60
N ILE A 123 -8.98 9.77 27.16
CA ILE A 123 -9.95 8.67 27.19
C ILE A 123 -10.00 8.04 28.58
N THR A 124 -11.19 7.63 28.99
CA THR A 124 -11.42 6.84 30.20
C THR A 124 -11.17 5.37 29.90
N ILE A 125 -10.21 4.76 30.60
CA ILE A 125 -10.01 3.31 30.57
C ILE A 125 -10.45 2.74 31.94
N PRO A 126 -11.37 1.75 31.98
CA PRO A 126 -11.77 1.10 33.22
C PRO A 126 -10.56 0.61 34.01
N GLY A 127 -10.47 0.98 35.29
CA GLY A 127 -9.35 0.63 36.17
C GLY A 127 -8.13 1.56 36.09
N PHE A 128 -8.03 2.43 35.08
CA PHE A 128 -6.88 3.34 34.89
C PHE A 128 -7.27 4.83 34.82
N GLY A 129 -8.57 5.13 34.92
CA GLY A 129 -9.08 6.50 34.95
C GLY A 129 -9.07 7.20 33.59
N THR A 130 -9.29 8.51 33.62
CA THR A 130 -9.29 9.37 32.44
C THR A 130 -7.95 10.09 32.33
N ARG A 131 -7.27 9.94 31.19
CA ARG A 131 -6.01 10.64 30.92
C ARG A 131 -5.75 10.75 29.42
N SER A 132 -4.89 11.68 29.03
CA SER A 132 -4.34 11.75 27.68
C SER A 132 -3.17 10.77 27.52
N TYR A 133 -3.01 10.27 26.31
CA TYR A 133 -1.99 9.29 25.96
C TYR A 133 -1.16 9.85 24.81
N GLN A 134 0.16 9.94 25.03
CA GLN A 134 1.07 10.31 23.95
C GLN A 134 1.13 9.17 22.95
N THR A 135 0.94 9.48 21.66
CA THR A 135 1.06 8.52 20.57
C THR A 135 2.44 8.60 19.93
N TYR A 136 2.91 7.48 19.39
CA TYR A 136 4.17 7.35 18.66
C TYR A 136 3.91 6.59 17.37
N GLU A 137 4.58 7.03 16.30
CA GLU A 137 4.48 6.42 14.97
C GLU A 137 3.05 6.37 14.39
N SER A 138 2.10 7.11 14.98
CA SER A 138 0.69 7.21 14.58
C SER A 138 0.47 8.03 13.30
N ASN A 139 1.53 8.65 12.79
CA ASN A 139 1.55 9.44 11.56
C ASN A 139 2.20 8.70 10.38
N VAL A 140 2.69 7.47 10.56
CA VAL A 140 3.30 6.71 9.46
C VAL A 140 2.21 6.18 8.53
N PRO A 141 2.23 6.51 7.22
CA PRO A 141 1.26 6.01 6.26
C PRO A 141 1.23 4.48 6.22
N TYR A 142 0.05 3.90 6.06
CA TYR A 142 -0.15 2.45 6.12
C TYR A 142 0.72 1.64 5.15
N ILE A 143 0.84 2.11 3.89
CA ILE A 143 1.69 1.46 2.89
C ILE A 143 3.17 1.60 3.24
N LEU A 144 3.59 2.77 3.73
CA LEU A 144 4.98 2.98 4.15
C LEU A 144 5.33 2.10 5.36
N ARG A 145 4.41 1.95 6.31
CA ARG A 145 4.55 1.02 7.44
C ARG A 145 4.77 -0.40 6.97
N PHE A 146 3.92 -0.88 6.05
CA PHE A 146 4.07 -2.20 5.44
C PHE A 146 5.44 -2.38 4.77
N MET A 147 5.88 -1.38 4.00
CA MET A 147 7.18 -1.39 3.35
C MET A 147 8.35 -1.47 4.34
N ILE A 148 8.32 -0.66 5.41
CA ILE A 148 9.33 -0.69 6.47
C ILE A 148 9.36 -2.06 7.16
N ASP A 149 8.20 -2.57 7.58
CA ASP A 149 8.12 -3.81 8.36
C ASP A 149 8.48 -5.06 7.56
N GLN A 150 8.28 -5.04 6.24
CA GLN A 150 8.64 -6.14 5.33
C GLN A 150 9.97 -5.90 4.60
N GLU A 151 10.71 -4.85 4.97
CA GLU A 151 11.97 -4.46 4.34
C GLU A 151 11.84 -4.31 2.80
N ILE A 152 10.69 -3.83 2.34
CA ILE A 152 10.41 -3.58 0.92
C ILE A 152 10.82 -2.15 0.59
N GLN A 153 11.75 -2.00 -0.34
CA GLN A 153 12.18 -0.71 -0.85
C GLN A 153 11.35 -0.30 -2.08
N GLY A 154 11.56 0.92 -2.60
CA GLY A 154 11.00 1.31 -3.90
C GLY A 154 11.64 0.49 -5.03
N CYS A 155 10.85 0.12 -6.04
CA CYS A 155 11.32 -0.65 -7.21
C CYS A 155 12.06 -1.96 -6.85
N ASN A 156 11.55 -2.67 -5.85
CA ASN A 156 12.20 -3.81 -5.24
C ASN A 156 11.76 -5.15 -5.86
N TRP A 157 12.66 -6.13 -5.92
CA TRP A 157 12.27 -7.50 -6.27
C TRP A 157 11.59 -8.19 -5.09
N VAL A 158 10.43 -8.77 -5.36
CA VAL A 158 9.62 -9.49 -4.38
C VAL A 158 9.31 -10.88 -4.92
N GLU A 159 9.60 -11.88 -4.11
CA GLU A 159 9.34 -13.28 -4.43
C GLU A 159 8.12 -13.79 -3.67
N LEU A 160 7.28 -14.55 -4.39
CA LEU A 160 6.15 -15.29 -3.86
C LEU A 160 6.48 -16.78 -3.92
N PRO A 161 6.91 -17.43 -2.82
CA PRO A 161 7.30 -18.83 -2.83
C PRO A 161 6.19 -19.77 -3.32
N ALA A 162 6.56 -20.91 -3.89
CA ALA A 162 5.61 -21.91 -4.35
C ALA A 162 4.67 -22.36 -3.21
N ALA A 163 3.41 -22.62 -3.55
CA ALA A 163 2.35 -23.03 -2.63
C ALA A 163 1.96 -22.01 -1.53
N THR A 164 2.50 -20.79 -1.54
CA THR A 164 2.12 -19.75 -0.56
C THR A 164 1.14 -18.71 -1.08
N TYR A 165 0.88 -18.71 -2.39
CA TYR A 165 -0.07 -17.82 -3.06
C TYR A 165 -1.13 -18.61 -3.83
N ARG A 166 -2.22 -17.95 -4.20
CA ARG A 166 -3.29 -18.52 -5.04
C ARG A 166 -3.64 -17.57 -6.16
N PHE A 167 -3.77 -18.09 -7.38
CA PHE A 167 -4.35 -17.30 -8.47
C PHE A 167 -5.82 -17.02 -8.20
N ARG A 168 -6.25 -15.80 -8.52
CA ARG A 168 -7.67 -15.44 -8.49
C ARG A 168 -8.41 -16.07 -9.66
N THR A 169 -9.62 -16.53 -9.37
CA THR A 169 -10.55 -16.97 -10.39
C THR A 169 -11.02 -15.77 -11.23
N PRO A 170 -11.37 -15.95 -12.52
CA PRO A 170 -11.71 -14.85 -13.42
C PRO A 170 -12.83 -13.93 -12.90
N ASP A 171 -13.80 -14.47 -12.16
CA ASP A 171 -14.91 -13.71 -11.55
C ASP A 171 -14.47 -12.75 -10.42
N LYS A 172 -13.27 -12.94 -9.87
CA LYS A 172 -12.72 -12.15 -8.77
C LYS A 172 -11.55 -11.26 -9.19
N GLN A 173 -11.08 -11.41 -10.43
CA GLN A 173 -10.04 -10.55 -10.96
C GLN A 173 -10.58 -9.12 -11.11
N MET A 174 -9.73 -8.15 -10.79
CA MET A 174 -10.08 -6.73 -10.90
C MET A 174 -9.04 -5.93 -11.68
N SER A 175 -7.95 -6.56 -12.08
CA SER A 175 -6.88 -5.96 -12.88
C SER A 175 -6.88 -6.51 -14.30
N LEU A 176 -6.20 -5.80 -15.20
CA LEU A 176 -5.86 -6.27 -16.54
C LEU A 176 -4.47 -6.94 -16.58
N CYS A 177 -3.90 -7.28 -15.42
CA CYS A 177 -2.62 -7.97 -15.35
C CYS A 177 -2.76 -9.41 -15.83
N GLN A 178 -1.70 -9.96 -16.42
CA GLN A 178 -1.68 -11.36 -16.85
C GLN A 178 -1.79 -12.32 -15.67
N MET A 179 -1.26 -11.92 -14.51
CA MET A 179 -1.30 -12.69 -13.28
C MET A 179 -1.95 -11.85 -12.17
N GLU A 180 -2.97 -12.41 -11.51
CA GLU A 180 -3.57 -11.81 -10.33
C GLU A 180 -3.65 -12.84 -9.21
N VAL A 181 -2.98 -12.57 -8.09
CA VAL A 181 -2.78 -13.55 -7.01
C VAL A 181 -3.13 -12.98 -5.63
N ASP A 182 -3.54 -13.86 -4.73
CA ASP A 182 -3.69 -13.59 -3.30
C ASP A 182 -2.55 -14.25 -2.52
N ILE A 183 -1.93 -13.50 -1.60
CA ILE A 183 -0.89 -14.00 -0.70
C ILE A 183 -1.00 -13.35 0.69
N VAL A 184 -0.64 -14.09 1.73
CA VAL A 184 -0.48 -13.55 3.09
C VAL A 184 0.88 -12.86 3.22
N TYR A 185 0.93 -11.67 3.82
CA TYR A 185 2.15 -10.85 3.84
C TYR A 185 3.39 -11.57 4.39
N LEU A 186 3.24 -12.40 5.44
CA LEU A 186 4.33 -13.17 6.04
C LEU A 186 4.97 -14.21 5.11
N ASN A 187 4.30 -14.56 4.01
CA ASN A 187 4.82 -15.52 3.04
C ASN A 187 5.67 -14.87 1.95
N MET A 188 5.66 -13.54 1.84
CA MET A 188 6.47 -12.84 0.84
C MET A 188 7.94 -12.81 1.25
N VAL A 189 8.81 -12.72 0.25
CA VAL A 189 10.24 -12.48 0.45
C VAL A 189 10.63 -11.21 -0.28
N SER A 190 11.13 -10.23 0.47
CA SER A 190 11.74 -9.01 -0.05
C SER A 190 13.23 -9.26 -0.32
N HIS A 191 13.71 -8.91 -1.51
CA HIS A 191 15.13 -9.02 -1.86
C HIS A 191 15.76 -7.65 -1.94
N ALA A 192 16.78 -7.38 -1.13
CA ALA A 192 17.52 -6.12 -1.22
C ALA A 192 18.15 -5.94 -2.63
N PRO A 193 18.21 -4.73 -3.19
CA PRO A 193 18.63 -4.47 -4.56
C PRO A 193 20.16 -4.54 -4.73
N VAL A 194 20.74 -5.69 -4.44
CA VAL A 194 22.18 -5.98 -4.51
C VAL A 194 22.43 -7.27 -5.29
N GLY A 195 23.58 -7.36 -5.95
CA GLY A 195 23.95 -8.53 -6.74
C GLY A 195 22.91 -8.82 -7.83
N VAL A 196 22.42 -10.07 -7.87
CA VAL A 196 21.42 -10.52 -8.86
C VAL A 196 20.09 -9.78 -8.79
N TRP A 197 19.78 -9.18 -7.64
CA TRP A 197 18.56 -8.40 -7.41
C TRP A 197 18.73 -6.91 -7.68
N GLY A 198 19.93 -6.48 -8.11
CA GLY A 198 20.17 -5.11 -8.59
C GLY A 198 19.69 -4.87 -10.03
N LYS A 199 19.20 -5.90 -10.72
CA LYS A 199 18.71 -5.81 -12.10
C LYS A 199 17.36 -5.10 -12.17
N LEU A 200 17.07 -4.49 -13.31
CA LEU A 200 15.77 -3.90 -13.62
C LEU A 200 14.90 -4.90 -14.39
N ALA A 201 13.60 -4.92 -14.08
CA ALA A 201 12.63 -5.65 -14.90
C ALA A 201 12.48 -4.98 -16.28
N PRO A 202 12.04 -5.72 -17.32
CA PRO A 202 11.76 -5.17 -18.66
C PRO A 202 10.47 -4.34 -18.64
N LEU A 203 10.52 -3.17 -17.99
CA LEU A 203 9.39 -2.26 -17.88
C LEU A 203 9.02 -1.70 -19.25
N ARG A 204 7.72 -1.67 -19.56
CA ARG A 204 7.21 -0.96 -20.74
C ARG A 204 6.95 0.50 -20.43
N ILE A 205 7.61 1.37 -21.17
CA ILE A 205 7.57 2.83 -21.02
C ILE A 205 6.81 3.37 -22.23
N LEU A 206 5.63 3.94 -21.99
CA LEU A 206 4.86 4.65 -23.00
C LEU A 206 5.16 6.15 -22.89
N SER A 207 5.67 6.73 -23.97
CA SER A 207 5.73 8.17 -24.18
C SER A 207 4.70 8.53 -25.24
N PHE A 208 3.92 9.58 -24.99
CA PHE A 208 2.92 10.06 -25.93
C PHE A 208 2.88 11.58 -25.96
N ASP A 209 2.41 12.12 -27.08
CA ASP A 209 2.21 13.54 -27.32
C ASP A 209 0.92 13.75 -28.13
N ILE A 210 0.26 14.89 -27.94
CA ILE A 210 -1.04 15.18 -28.55
C ILE A 210 -1.00 16.48 -29.34
N GLU A 211 -1.79 16.54 -30.41
CA GLU A 211 -2.00 17.75 -31.20
C GLU A 211 -3.47 18.12 -31.25
N CYS A 212 -3.76 19.41 -31.09
CA CYS A 212 -5.11 19.95 -31.09
C CYS A 212 -5.32 20.95 -32.22
N MET A 213 -6.51 20.96 -32.81
CA MET A 213 -6.88 21.95 -33.82
C MET A 213 -7.53 23.16 -33.15
N GLY A 214 -6.70 24.14 -32.77
CA GLY A 214 -7.14 25.38 -32.14
C GLY A 214 -7.71 26.44 -33.09
N ARG A 215 -8.49 27.37 -32.54
CA ARG A 215 -8.96 28.57 -33.23
C ARG A 215 -7.84 29.62 -33.34
N THR A 216 -7.78 30.33 -34.47
CA THR A 216 -6.72 31.30 -34.77
C THR A 216 -6.53 32.36 -33.67
N GLY A 217 -5.28 32.54 -33.24
CA GLY A 217 -4.90 33.54 -32.23
C GLY A 217 -5.36 33.21 -30.80
N GLN A 218 -5.91 32.02 -30.58
CA GLN A 218 -6.37 31.56 -29.27
C GLN A 218 -5.57 30.33 -28.84
N PHE A 219 -5.30 30.23 -27.54
CA PHE A 219 -4.80 29.00 -26.97
C PHE A 219 -5.92 27.93 -27.01
N PRO A 220 -5.60 26.64 -27.26
CA PRO A 220 -6.60 25.58 -27.31
C PRO A 220 -7.46 25.50 -26.03
N ASP A 221 -8.75 25.34 -26.23
CA ASP A 221 -9.80 25.16 -25.22
C ASP A 221 -10.36 23.74 -25.34
N ALA A 222 -10.27 22.95 -24.26
CA ALA A 222 -10.64 21.53 -24.27
C ALA A 222 -12.11 21.26 -24.64
N ASP A 223 -13.00 22.24 -24.47
CA ASP A 223 -14.43 22.10 -24.80
C ASP A 223 -14.72 22.42 -26.27
N LYS A 224 -13.78 23.05 -26.98
CA LYS A 224 -14.02 23.63 -28.32
C LYS A 224 -13.06 23.11 -29.39
N ASP A 225 -11.83 22.85 -29.01
CA ASP A 225 -10.73 22.61 -29.93
C ASP A 225 -10.34 21.11 -29.85
N PRO A 226 -10.68 20.31 -30.88
CA PRO A 226 -10.54 18.85 -30.81
C PRO A 226 -9.08 18.41 -30.82
N VAL A 227 -8.80 17.32 -30.12
CA VAL A 227 -7.56 16.55 -30.31
C VAL A 227 -7.64 15.86 -31.68
N ILE A 228 -6.65 16.09 -32.53
CA ILE A 228 -6.61 15.56 -33.90
C ILE A 228 -5.55 14.49 -34.09
N GLN A 229 -4.51 14.47 -33.25
CA GLN A 229 -3.48 13.43 -33.30
C GLN A 229 -3.02 13.05 -31.90
N ILE A 230 -2.68 11.76 -31.74
CA ILE A 230 -2.02 11.22 -30.55
C ILE A 230 -0.89 10.32 -31.03
N ALA A 231 0.35 10.78 -30.87
CA ALA A 231 1.53 10.01 -31.21
C ALA A 231 2.00 9.20 -30.01
N ASN A 232 2.35 7.93 -30.21
CA ASN A 232 2.78 7.03 -29.15
C ASN A 232 4.08 6.31 -29.53
N VAL A 233 5.00 6.23 -28.57
CA VAL A 233 6.18 5.37 -28.64
C VAL A 233 6.22 4.51 -27.39
N VAL A 234 6.27 3.20 -27.59
CA VAL A 234 6.44 2.22 -26.51
C VAL A 234 7.86 1.68 -26.56
N TRP A 235 8.60 1.88 -25.48
CA TRP A 235 9.94 1.34 -25.27
C TRP A 235 9.91 0.26 -24.19
N GLU A 236 10.77 -0.75 -24.31
CA GLU A 236 10.98 -1.73 -23.25
C GLU A 236 12.35 -1.49 -22.62
N GLN A 237 12.42 -1.41 -21.29
CA GLN A 237 13.65 -1.14 -20.55
C GLN A 237 14.76 -2.12 -20.95
N GLY A 238 15.85 -1.59 -21.49
CA GLY A 238 16.99 -2.39 -21.98
C GLY A 238 16.95 -2.76 -23.46
N ALA A 239 15.87 -2.49 -24.18
CA ALA A 239 15.79 -2.71 -25.63
C ALA A 239 16.59 -1.65 -26.42
N GLU A 240 17.16 -2.05 -27.56
CA GLU A 240 17.87 -1.15 -28.50
C GLU A 240 16.91 -0.30 -29.36
N HIS A 241 15.70 -0.81 -29.59
CA HIS A 241 14.68 -0.21 -30.46
C HIS A 241 13.31 -0.24 -29.77
N PRO A 242 12.40 0.69 -30.10
CA PRO A 242 11.07 0.70 -29.52
C PRO A 242 10.27 -0.49 -29.98
N VAL A 243 9.41 -0.98 -29.09
CA VAL A 243 8.47 -2.07 -29.34
C VAL A 243 7.35 -1.63 -30.28
N ALA A 244 6.91 -0.38 -30.15
CA ALA A 244 5.88 0.18 -31.03
C ALA A 244 6.08 1.67 -31.26
N ARG A 245 5.74 2.11 -32.47
CA ARG A 245 5.60 3.51 -32.87
C ARG A 245 4.28 3.63 -33.63
N ASN A 246 3.35 4.43 -33.14
CA ASN A 246 2.12 4.68 -33.85
C ASN A 246 1.66 6.13 -33.70
N VAL A 247 0.75 6.53 -34.56
CA VAL A 247 0.02 7.79 -34.44
C VAL A 247 -1.45 7.51 -34.73
N PHE A 248 -2.31 7.86 -33.77
CA PHE A 248 -3.74 7.93 -33.98
C PHE A 248 -4.06 9.29 -34.61
N VAL A 249 -4.80 9.30 -35.71
CA VAL A 249 -5.14 10.52 -36.46
C VAL A 249 -6.64 10.60 -36.70
N LEU A 250 -7.21 11.77 -36.43
CA LEU A 250 -8.56 12.13 -36.84
C LEU A 250 -8.57 12.52 -38.33
N GLY A 251 -9.33 11.79 -39.13
CA GLY A 251 -9.31 11.86 -40.59
C GLY A 251 -8.18 11.02 -41.19
N THR A 252 -7.66 11.44 -42.34
CA THR A 252 -6.67 10.68 -43.13
C THR A 252 -5.27 11.24 -42.99
N CYS A 253 -4.25 10.38 -43.07
CA CYS A 253 -2.84 10.73 -43.02
C CYS A 253 -2.02 9.83 -43.97
N LYS A 254 -1.00 10.41 -44.62
CA LYS A 254 -0.11 9.61 -45.46
C LYS A 254 0.73 8.65 -44.60
N PRO A 255 1.12 7.47 -45.13
CA PRO A 255 2.01 6.56 -44.43
C PRO A 255 3.32 7.22 -43.99
N ILE A 256 3.77 6.91 -42.78
CA ILE A 256 5.05 7.38 -42.22
C ILE A 256 6.00 6.19 -42.09
N VAL A 257 7.20 6.29 -42.65
CA VAL A 257 8.19 5.21 -42.60
C VAL A 257 8.58 4.92 -41.15
N GLY A 258 8.40 3.67 -40.71
CA GLY A 258 8.76 3.23 -39.37
C GLY A 258 7.75 3.57 -38.27
N ALA A 259 6.54 4.02 -38.61
CA ALA A 259 5.44 4.20 -37.67
C ALA A 259 4.12 3.68 -38.25
N HIS A 260 3.27 3.12 -37.40
CA HIS A 260 1.93 2.70 -37.78
C HIS A 260 0.97 3.89 -37.70
N VAL A 261 0.44 4.30 -38.85
CA VAL A 261 -0.59 5.35 -38.92
C VAL A 261 -1.96 4.70 -38.78
N MET A 262 -2.74 5.15 -37.82
CA MET A 262 -4.08 4.63 -37.52
C MET A 262 -5.08 5.76 -37.64
N GLU A 263 -5.96 5.66 -38.64
CA GLU A 263 -6.92 6.69 -39.04
C GLU A 263 -8.31 6.41 -38.48
N PHE A 264 -9.00 7.45 -37.99
CA PHE A 264 -10.35 7.35 -37.42
C PHE A 264 -11.22 8.51 -37.90
N GLU A 265 -12.51 8.26 -38.08
CA GLU A 265 -13.47 9.31 -38.47
C GLU A 265 -13.98 10.13 -37.28
N SER A 266 -13.89 9.59 -36.07
CA SER A 266 -14.35 10.20 -34.81
C SER A 266 -13.56 9.67 -33.62
#